data_AF-A0A972DVV5-F1
#
_entry.id   AF-A0A972DVV5-F1
#
_cell.length_a   1.000
_cell.length_b   1.000
_cell.length_c   1.000
_cell.angle_alpha   90.00
_cell.angle_beta   90.00
_cell.angle_gamma   90.00
#
_symmetry.space_group_name_H-M   'P 1'
#
loop_
_entity.id
_entity.type
_entity.pdbx_description
1 polymer ?
#
loop_
_entity_poly.entity_id
_entity_poly.type
_entity_poly.pdbx_seq_one_letter_code
_entity_poly.pdbx_strand_id
1 'polypeptide(L)'
;MKKQPRQDGFSLLETLLAVSTLAVGMVFVAGTFMAGIYFTSLSTERTIAAVASDEALVKIRLYGLDPSDPNLETDEFVSYEKLTTIPTDEFLYPSLAGDTARQYSWRALCKRLGADSHLVQVTVFVCRHAGADARYWVRASGDGFPNLEQGDLPRPLRIRVTQEAGLAEDEVSIIDSVTSDQIDENTFANDGATLLDDQTGQIYRVLQRYREPPERIKLDRPWTGGDIAASAGGWVWVVPPPVAGGRSPLVAVYQKVLRF
;
A
#
# COMPACT_ATOMS: atom_id res chain seq x y z
N MET A 1 78.09 20.79 10.83
CA MET A 1 77.06 20.58 9.78
C MET A 1 75.91 19.79 10.38
N LYS A 2 74.71 20.38 10.48
CA LYS A 2 73.50 19.67 10.95
C LYS A 2 73.10 18.66 9.86
N LYS A 3 73.05 17.36 10.18
CA LYS A 3 72.51 16.34 9.29
C LYS A 3 71.00 16.57 9.15
N GLN A 4 70.53 16.83 7.94
CA GLN A 4 69.10 16.80 7.63
C GLN A 4 68.59 15.35 7.73
N PRO A 5 67.43 15.09 8.36
CA PRO A 5 66.84 13.77 8.36
C PRO A 5 66.42 13.39 6.94
N ARG A 6 66.84 12.21 6.48
CA ARG A 6 66.34 11.58 5.25
C ARG A 6 64.86 11.25 5.48
N GLN A 7 63.99 11.74 4.60
CA GLN A 7 62.60 11.32 4.58
C GLN A 7 62.55 9.95 3.90
N ASP A 8 62.32 8.89 4.69
CA ASP A 8 62.03 7.57 4.14
C ASP A 8 60.64 7.62 3.49
N GLY A 9 60.58 7.33 2.18
CA GLY A 9 59.31 7.28 1.44
C GLY A 9 58.49 6.07 1.87
N PHE A 10 57.16 6.20 1.84
CA PHE A 10 56.23 5.13 2.19
C PHE A 10 56.47 3.87 1.35
N SER A 11 56.40 2.71 1.98
CA SER A 11 56.47 1.42 1.29
C SER A 11 55.24 1.21 0.42
N LEU A 12 55.39 0.54 -0.73
CA LEU A 12 54.30 0.21 -1.64
C LEU A 12 53.15 -0.52 -0.92
N LEU A 13 53.49 -1.35 0.08
CA LEU A 13 52.54 -2.08 0.92
C LEU A 13 51.76 -1.14 1.85
N GLU A 14 52.39 -0.13 2.44
CA GLU A 14 51.70 0.87 3.28
C GLU A 14 50.75 1.72 2.46
N THR A 15 51.15 2.16 1.26
CA THR A 15 50.26 2.86 0.34
C THR A 15 49.09 2.00 -0.11
N LEU A 16 49.31 0.71 -0.40
CA LEU A 16 48.21 -0.22 -0.73
C LEU A 16 47.24 -0.37 0.44
N LEU A 17 47.75 -0.53 1.66
CA LEU A 17 46.93 -0.67 2.86
C LEU A 17 46.12 0.60 3.12
N ALA A 18 46.72 1.78 2.96
CA ALA A 18 46.04 3.07 3.09
C ALA A 18 44.94 3.27 2.02
N VAL A 19 45.20 2.89 0.77
CA VAL A 19 44.20 2.96 -0.31
C VAL A 19 43.07 1.97 -0.06
N SER A 20 43.37 0.76 0.41
CA SER A 20 42.35 -0.25 0.73
C SER A 20 41.44 0.20 1.88
N THR A 21 41.98 0.74 2.97
CA THR A 21 41.16 1.25 4.09
C THR A 21 40.31 2.44 3.67
N LEU A 22 40.86 3.34 2.84
CA LEU A 22 40.11 4.45 2.27
C LEU A 22 38.98 3.97 1.36
N ALA A 23 39.24 2.98 0.49
CA ALA A 23 38.22 2.42 -0.40
C ALA A 23 37.09 1.75 0.39
N VAL A 24 37.41 0.94 1.40
CA VAL A 24 36.40 0.32 2.29
C VAL A 24 35.59 1.39 3.03
N GLY A 25 36.26 2.44 3.54
CA GLY A 25 35.60 3.57 4.19
C GLY A 25 34.64 4.31 3.28
N MET A 26 35.03 4.58 2.03
CA MET A 26 34.16 5.25 1.06
C MET A 26 32.93 4.40 0.68
N VAL A 27 33.11 3.08 0.50
CA VAL A 27 31.99 2.17 0.22
C VAL A 27 31.01 2.13 1.40
N PHE A 28 31.51 2.12 2.63
CA PHE A 28 30.67 2.17 3.82
C PHE A 28 29.87 3.48 3.93
N VAL A 29 30.50 4.63 3.67
CA VAL A 29 29.82 5.93 3.65
C VAL A 29 28.76 5.98 2.54
N ALA A 30 29.07 5.49 1.34
CA ALA A 30 28.12 5.45 0.24
C ALA A 30 26.88 4.59 0.57
N GLY A 31 27.10 3.41 1.15
CA GLY A 31 26.01 2.50 1.54
C GLY A 31 25.12 3.08 2.64
N THR A 32 25.73 3.59 3.71
CA THR A 32 24.99 4.17 4.85
C THR A 32 24.24 5.44 4.48
N PHE A 33 24.80 6.27 3.60
CA PHE A 33 24.13 7.47 3.10
C PHE A 33 22.87 7.15 2.29
N MET A 34 22.94 6.19 1.36
CA MET A 34 21.78 5.76 0.57
C MET A 34 20.70 5.12 1.44
N ALA A 35 21.08 4.28 2.40
CA ALA A 35 20.14 3.72 3.37
C ALA A 35 19.47 4.83 4.21
N GLY A 36 20.25 5.82 4.65
CA GLY A 36 19.75 6.98 5.39
C GLY A 36 18.70 7.78 4.60
N ILE A 37 18.95 8.07 3.32
CA ILE A 37 17.97 8.75 2.45
C ILE A 37 16.69 7.92 2.34
N TYR A 38 16.81 6.62 2.08
CA TYR A 38 15.65 5.74 1.92
C TYR A 38 14.77 5.70 3.17
N PHE A 39 15.36 5.46 4.34
CA PHE A 39 14.60 5.40 5.59
C PHE A 39 14.02 6.77 6.00
N THR A 40 14.74 7.86 5.73
CA THR A 40 14.23 9.22 5.97
C THR A 40 13.02 9.52 5.09
N SER A 41 13.07 9.15 3.80
CA SER A 41 11.93 9.29 2.89
C SER A 41 10.74 8.46 3.34
N LEU A 42 10.96 7.20 3.71
CA LEU A 42 9.90 6.31 4.20
C LEU A 42 9.25 6.84 5.49
N SER A 43 10.08 7.32 6.43
CA SER A 43 9.61 7.90 7.69
C SER A 43 8.80 9.17 7.43
N THR A 44 9.26 10.05 6.53
CA THR A 44 8.56 11.28 6.15
C THR A 44 7.21 10.96 5.52
N GLU A 45 7.16 10.01 4.58
CA GLU A 45 5.92 9.56 3.95
C GLU A 45 4.93 9.01 5.00
N ARG A 46 5.39 8.23 5.98
CA ARG A 46 4.55 7.70 7.06
C ARG A 46 3.99 8.81 7.96
N THR A 47 4.79 9.82 8.29
CA THR A 47 4.30 10.98 9.06
C THR A 47 3.28 11.78 8.27
N ILE A 48 3.51 12.03 6.97
CA ILE A 48 2.54 12.69 6.10
C ILE A 48 1.25 11.88 6.00
N ALA A 49 1.36 10.56 5.84
CA ALA A 49 0.20 9.69 5.72
C ALA A 49 -0.65 9.67 6.99
N ALA A 50 -0.04 9.75 8.18
CA ALA A 50 -0.78 9.88 9.43
C ALA A 50 -1.61 11.16 9.45
N VAL A 51 -1.01 12.31 9.12
CA VAL A 51 -1.71 13.61 9.08
C VAL A 51 -2.81 13.62 8.01
N ALA A 52 -2.52 13.11 6.80
CA ALA A 52 -3.50 13.01 5.73
C ALA A 52 -4.68 12.08 6.11
N SER A 53 -4.42 11.01 6.88
CA SER A 53 -5.48 10.12 7.37
C SER A 53 -6.36 10.78 8.43
N ASP A 54 -5.78 11.57 9.34
CA ASP A 54 -6.55 12.32 10.33
C ASP A 54 -7.44 13.37 9.65
N GLU A 55 -6.91 14.06 8.64
CA GLU A 55 -7.69 14.98 7.83
C GLU A 55 -8.83 14.27 7.08
N ALA A 56 -8.54 13.15 6.42
CA ALA A 56 -9.54 12.33 5.75
C ALA A 56 -10.67 11.91 6.70
N LEU A 57 -10.34 11.44 7.90
CA LEU A 57 -11.32 11.06 8.92
C LEU A 57 -12.18 12.23 9.38
N VAL A 58 -11.61 13.43 9.48
CA VAL A 58 -12.37 14.65 9.78
C VAL A 58 -13.28 15.02 8.61
N LYS A 59 -12.81 14.93 7.36
CA LYS A 59 -13.65 15.17 6.18
C LYS A 59 -14.82 14.19 6.11
N ILE A 60 -14.58 12.91 6.40
CA ILE A 60 -15.63 11.89 6.43
C ILE A 60 -16.69 12.23 7.50
N ARG A 61 -16.29 12.75 8.67
CA ARG A 61 -17.24 13.25 9.68
C ARG A 61 -17.98 14.50 9.24
N LEU A 62 -17.32 15.39 8.49
CA LEU A 62 -17.88 16.67 8.05
C LEU A 62 -18.91 16.50 6.94
N TYR A 63 -18.56 15.75 5.90
CA TYR A 63 -19.49 15.41 4.81
C TYR A 63 -20.53 14.38 5.24
N GLY A 64 -20.23 13.62 6.30
CA GLY A 64 -21.09 12.59 6.84
C GLY A 64 -21.19 11.37 5.92
N LEU A 65 -21.99 10.43 6.38
CA LEU A 65 -22.54 9.32 5.61
C LEU A 65 -23.94 9.06 6.17
N ASP A 66 -24.82 8.48 5.37
CA ASP A 66 -26.09 7.98 5.86
C ASP A 66 -25.90 6.57 6.46
N PRO A 67 -26.08 6.35 7.78
CA PRO A 67 -25.94 5.02 8.38
C PRO A 67 -27.00 4.02 7.91
N SER A 68 -28.09 4.53 7.32
CA SER A 68 -29.18 3.77 6.72
C SER A 68 -29.02 3.60 5.21
N ASP A 69 -27.86 3.93 4.64
CA ASP A 69 -27.58 3.65 3.23
C ASP A 69 -27.68 2.13 2.96
N PRO A 70 -28.47 1.69 1.96
CA PRO A 70 -28.62 0.27 1.61
C PRO A 70 -27.30 -0.45 1.37
N ASN A 71 -26.26 0.25 0.90
CA ASN A 71 -24.95 -0.36 0.68
C ASN A 71 -24.26 -0.74 2.00
N LEU A 72 -24.53 -0.02 3.10
CA LEU A 72 -24.01 -0.32 4.44
C LEU A 72 -24.82 -1.38 5.19
N GLU A 73 -25.94 -1.83 4.62
CA GLU A 73 -26.69 -2.97 5.16
C GLU A 73 -26.03 -4.31 4.86
N THR A 74 -25.06 -4.32 3.94
CA THR A 74 -24.25 -5.49 3.64
C THR A 74 -23.15 -5.68 4.68
N ASP A 75 -22.74 -6.93 4.91
CA ASP A 75 -21.60 -7.27 5.76
C ASP A 75 -20.24 -7.01 5.08
N GLU A 76 -20.21 -6.33 3.93
CA GLU A 76 -19.00 -6.08 3.14
C GLU A 76 -18.47 -4.65 3.36
N PHE A 77 -17.21 -4.39 3.02
CA PHE A 77 -16.73 -3.02 2.95
C PHE A 77 -17.20 -2.34 1.67
N VAL A 78 -17.64 -1.09 1.82
CA VAL A 78 -18.07 -0.25 0.70
C VAL A 78 -17.16 0.96 0.59
N SER A 79 -16.79 1.34 -0.64
CA SER A 79 -16.02 2.56 -0.88
C SER A 79 -16.82 3.80 -0.50
N TYR A 80 -16.19 4.73 0.21
CA TYR A 80 -16.85 5.97 0.68
C TYR A 80 -17.45 6.81 -0.46
N GLU A 81 -16.84 6.78 -1.64
CA GLU A 81 -17.37 7.44 -2.85
C GLU A 81 -18.74 6.93 -3.32
N LYS A 82 -19.11 5.70 -2.95
CA LYS A 82 -20.43 5.15 -3.26
C LYS A 82 -21.48 5.60 -2.24
N LEU A 83 -21.05 5.99 -1.05
CA LEU A 83 -21.92 6.37 0.09
C LEU A 83 -22.19 7.88 0.12
N THR A 84 -21.26 8.68 -0.42
CA THR A 84 -21.43 10.12 -0.49
C THR A 84 -20.71 10.72 -1.69
N THR A 85 -21.23 11.84 -2.16
CA THR A 85 -20.63 12.61 -3.26
C THR A 85 -19.86 13.78 -2.68
N ILE A 86 -18.53 13.71 -2.73
CA ILE A 86 -17.66 14.85 -2.40
C ILE A 86 -16.86 15.28 -3.64
N PRO A 87 -16.42 16.54 -3.73
CA PRO A 87 -15.56 17.00 -4.82
C PRO A 87 -14.28 16.15 -4.92
N THR A 88 -13.84 15.84 -6.14
CA THR A 88 -12.66 15.00 -6.40
C THR A 88 -11.38 15.51 -5.72
N ASP A 89 -11.28 16.82 -5.60
CA ASP A 89 -10.15 17.52 -4.99
C ASP A 89 -10.05 17.28 -3.47
N GLU A 90 -11.15 16.93 -2.82
CA GLU A 90 -11.16 16.67 -1.38
C GLU A 90 -10.43 15.38 -1.00
N PHE A 91 -10.25 14.47 -1.96
CA PHE A 91 -9.46 13.25 -1.80
C PHE A 91 -7.94 13.48 -1.88
N LEU A 92 -7.51 14.70 -2.18
CA LEU A 92 -6.10 15.04 -2.35
C LEU A 92 -5.53 15.71 -1.10
N TYR A 93 -4.24 15.48 -0.86
CA TYR A 93 -3.50 16.07 0.23
C TYR A 93 -2.17 16.67 -0.27
N PRO A 94 -1.77 17.87 0.20
CA PRO A 94 -2.49 18.74 1.15
C PRO A 94 -3.74 19.39 0.55
N SER A 95 -4.79 19.59 1.34
CA SER A 95 -6.04 20.18 0.85
C SER A 95 -5.89 21.66 0.51
N LEU A 96 -5.13 22.38 1.34
CA LEU A 96 -4.70 23.76 1.08
C LEU A 96 -3.48 23.74 0.16
N ALA A 97 -3.71 23.46 -1.12
CA ALA A 97 -2.70 23.55 -2.16
C ALA A 97 -2.52 25.03 -2.55
N GLY A 98 -1.74 25.77 -1.76
CA GLY A 98 -1.16 27.04 -2.20
C GLY A 98 -0.11 26.75 -3.28
N ASP A 99 1.17 26.77 -2.91
CA ASP A 99 2.30 26.46 -3.80
C ASP A 99 2.76 25.00 -3.77
N THR A 100 2.17 24.14 -2.92
CA THR A 100 2.56 22.73 -2.80
C THR A 100 1.74 21.84 -3.72
N ALA A 101 2.43 21.09 -4.59
CA ALA A 101 1.78 20.05 -5.39
C ALA A 101 1.08 19.02 -4.49
N ARG A 102 -0.16 18.68 -4.84
CA ARG A 102 -0.95 17.61 -4.20
C ARG A 102 -0.34 16.26 -4.57
N GLN A 103 0.57 15.75 -3.74
CA GLN A 103 1.34 14.53 -4.01
C GLN A 103 0.71 13.26 -3.44
N TYR A 104 -0.29 13.42 -2.57
CA TYR A 104 -0.94 12.32 -1.87
C TYR A 104 -2.43 12.34 -2.15
N SER A 105 -3.04 11.16 -2.17
CA SER A 105 -4.48 10.99 -2.12
C SER A 105 -4.86 10.03 -1.02
N TRP A 106 -6.09 10.15 -0.55
CA TRP A 106 -6.69 9.19 0.35
C TRP A 106 -7.98 8.63 -0.25
N ARG A 107 -8.28 7.38 0.10
CA ARG A 107 -9.54 6.70 -0.20
C ARG A 107 -9.98 5.97 1.05
N ALA A 108 -11.29 5.82 1.25
CA ALA A 108 -11.81 5.17 2.43
C ALA A 108 -12.78 4.04 2.08
N LEU A 109 -12.71 2.98 2.87
CA LEU A 109 -13.66 1.89 2.90
C LEU A 109 -14.44 1.97 4.22
N CYS A 110 -15.75 1.81 4.15
CA CYS A 110 -16.65 1.90 5.28
C CYS A 110 -17.40 0.58 5.44
N LYS A 111 -17.52 0.10 6.67
CA LYS A 111 -18.33 -1.07 7.03
C LYS A 111 -19.09 -0.79 8.31
N ARG A 112 -20.37 -1.12 8.34
CA ARG A 112 -21.21 -1.00 9.55
C ARG A 112 -20.91 -2.16 10.50
N LEU A 113 -20.75 -1.90 11.79
CA LEU A 113 -20.37 -2.92 12.80
C LEU A 113 -21.57 -3.73 13.36
N GLY A 114 -22.77 -3.50 12.85
CA GLY A 114 -23.99 -4.21 13.21
C GLY A 114 -25.22 -3.54 12.62
N ALA A 115 -26.28 -4.30 12.36
CA ALA A 115 -27.46 -3.82 11.63
C ALA A 115 -28.11 -2.56 12.24
N ASP A 116 -28.16 -2.48 13.58
CA ASP A 116 -28.75 -1.34 14.32
C ASP A 116 -27.69 -0.40 14.92
N SER A 117 -26.45 -0.49 14.46
CA SER A 117 -25.34 0.27 15.01
C SER A 117 -25.06 1.54 14.22
N HIS A 118 -25.01 2.65 14.93
CA HIS A 118 -24.46 3.92 14.45
C HIS A 118 -22.93 3.91 14.31
N LEU A 119 -22.28 2.78 14.60
CA LEU A 119 -20.84 2.63 14.52
C LEU A 119 -20.43 2.08 13.16
N VAL A 120 -19.61 2.86 12.47
CA VAL A 120 -19.03 2.51 11.18
C VAL A 120 -17.52 2.41 11.32
N GLN A 121 -16.96 1.26 10.98
CA GLN A 121 -15.53 1.08 10.81
C GLN A 121 -15.11 1.73 9.50
N VAL A 122 -14.23 2.72 9.59
CA VAL A 122 -13.66 3.43 8.45
C VAL A 122 -12.19 3.06 8.33
N THR A 123 -11.82 2.52 7.18
CA THR A 123 -10.44 2.19 6.81
C THR A 123 -9.96 3.15 5.74
N VAL A 124 -9.00 4.01 6.06
CA VAL A 124 -8.43 5.01 5.16
C VAL A 124 -7.11 4.49 4.59
N PHE A 125 -7.03 4.48 3.27
CA PHE A 125 -5.83 4.18 2.48
C PHE A 125 -5.21 5.48 2.04
N VAL A 126 -3.97 5.74 2.44
CA VAL A 126 -3.22 6.91 1.99
C VAL A 126 -2.17 6.48 0.99
N CYS A 127 -2.21 7.10 -0.18
CA CYS A 127 -1.36 6.76 -1.32
C CYS A 127 -0.58 7.98 -1.80
N ARG A 128 0.64 7.75 -2.27
CA ARG A 128 1.49 8.73 -2.94
C ARG A 128 1.39 8.53 -4.44
N HIS A 129 1.27 9.62 -5.19
CA HIS A 129 1.25 9.58 -6.65
C HIS A 129 2.63 9.18 -7.18
N ALA A 130 2.67 8.22 -8.10
CA ALA A 130 3.92 7.73 -8.68
C ALA A 130 4.44 8.63 -9.82
N GLY A 131 3.61 9.54 -10.34
CA GLY A 131 3.94 10.48 -11.42
C GLY A 131 2.68 11.11 -12.00
N ALA A 132 2.83 12.14 -12.84
CA ALA A 132 1.71 12.84 -13.47
C ALA A 132 0.96 11.96 -14.51
N ASP A 133 1.68 11.07 -15.19
CA ASP A 133 1.13 10.18 -16.22
C ASP A 133 0.87 8.75 -15.71
N ALA A 134 1.01 8.52 -14.40
CA ALA A 134 0.79 7.20 -13.81
C ALA A 134 -0.70 6.86 -13.82
N ARG A 135 -1.03 5.71 -14.43
CA ARG A 135 -2.39 5.14 -14.42
C ARG A 135 -2.47 3.99 -13.44
N TYR A 136 -3.65 3.80 -12.87
CA TYR A 136 -3.93 2.78 -11.86
C TYR A 136 -5.15 1.97 -12.24
N TRP A 137 -5.13 0.66 -11.95
CA TRP A 137 -6.30 -0.19 -12.12
C TRP A 137 -7.38 0.17 -11.10
N VAL A 138 -8.60 0.36 -11.60
CA VAL A 138 -9.80 0.58 -10.79
C VAL A 138 -10.92 -0.31 -11.33
N ARG A 139 -11.82 -0.79 -10.46
CA ARG A 139 -13.03 -1.51 -10.93
C ARG A 139 -13.95 -0.51 -11.60
N ALA A 140 -14.46 -0.87 -12.77
CA ALA A 140 -15.46 -0.06 -13.47
C ALA A 140 -16.69 0.13 -12.56
N SER A 141 -17.20 1.36 -12.49
CA SER A 141 -18.42 1.67 -11.75
C SER A 141 -19.65 1.03 -12.41
N GLY A 142 -20.53 0.40 -11.61
CA GLY A 142 -21.82 -0.18 -12.04
C GLY A 142 -21.87 -1.71 -12.02
N ASP A 143 -22.75 -2.28 -12.85
CA ASP A 143 -22.96 -3.74 -13.00
C ASP A 143 -21.83 -4.46 -13.77
N GLY A 144 -20.80 -3.72 -14.17
CA GLY A 144 -19.67 -4.21 -14.95
C GLY A 144 -18.67 -5.04 -14.14
N PHE A 145 -18.98 -5.47 -12.91
CA PHE A 145 -18.12 -6.36 -12.15
C PHE A 145 -17.96 -7.70 -12.90
N PRO A 146 -16.74 -8.18 -13.20
CA PRO A 146 -15.46 -7.81 -12.57
C PRO A 146 -14.53 -6.93 -13.44
N ASN A 147 -15.03 -6.23 -14.46
CA ASN A 147 -14.21 -5.47 -15.41
C ASN A 147 -13.36 -4.37 -14.75
N LEU A 148 -12.14 -4.21 -15.26
CA LEU A 148 -11.17 -3.21 -14.83
C LEU A 148 -11.03 -2.09 -15.86
N GLU A 149 -10.80 -0.88 -15.36
CA GLU A 149 -10.46 0.30 -16.15
C GLU A 149 -9.26 1.04 -15.54
N GLN A 150 -8.73 2.04 -16.24
CA GLN A 150 -7.59 2.82 -15.79
C GLN A 150 -8.05 4.19 -15.24
N GLY A 151 -7.67 4.49 -14.01
CA GLY A 151 -7.89 5.78 -13.35
C GLY A 151 -6.59 6.56 -13.10
N ASP A 152 -6.74 7.85 -12.80
CA ASP A 152 -5.62 8.76 -12.52
C ASP A 152 -5.08 8.66 -11.10
N LEU A 153 -5.87 8.10 -10.18
CA LEU A 153 -5.55 8.03 -8.77
C LEU A 153 -5.52 6.59 -8.28
N PRO A 154 -4.58 6.24 -7.40
CA PRO A 154 -4.56 4.93 -6.77
C PRO A 154 -5.80 4.75 -5.89
N ARG A 155 -6.44 3.58 -6.00
CA ARG A 155 -7.65 3.23 -5.24
C ARG A 155 -7.56 1.79 -4.73
N PRO A 156 -8.19 1.48 -3.57
CA PRO A 156 -8.34 0.11 -3.14
C PRO A 156 -9.21 -0.66 -4.13
N LEU A 157 -8.72 -1.81 -4.54
CA LEU A 157 -9.33 -2.74 -5.47
C LEU A 157 -9.63 -4.05 -4.74
N ARG A 158 -10.83 -4.60 -4.95
CA ARG A 158 -11.21 -5.91 -4.44
C ARG A 158 -10.64 -7.00 -5.35
N ILE A 159 -9.87 -7.92 -4.79
CA ILE A 159 -9.32 -9.11 -5.45
C ILE A 159 -9.75 -10.36 -4.67
N ARG A 160 -9.76 -11.50 -5.35
CA ARG A 160 -10.15 -12.77 -4.74
C ARG A 160 -8.91 -13.54 -4.31
N VAL A 161 -8.99 -14.16 -3.14
CA VAL A 161 -7.93 -15.03 -2.59
C VAL A 161 -8.53 -16.34 -2.13
N THR A 162 -7.69 -17.36 -2.06
CA THR A 162 -8.08 -18.70 -1.61
C THR A 162 -6.96 -19.35 -0.82
N GLN A 163 -7.31 -20.25 0.08
CA GLN A 163 -6.36 -21.12 0.76
C GLN A 163 -6.63 -22.55 0.35
N GLU A 164 -5.71 -23.10 -0.45
CA GLU A 164 -5.78 -24.49 -0.88
C GLU A 164 -5.45 -25.44 0.29
N ALA A 165 -6.09 -26.60 0.29
CA ALA A 165 -5.82 -27.63 1.28
C ALA A 165 -4.36 -28.10 1.19
N GLY A 166 -3.61 -27.99 2.29
CA GLY A 166 -2.21 -28.37 2.38
C GLY A 166 -1.21 -27.22 2.22
N LEU A 167 -1.68 -25.99 2.00
CA LEU A 167 -0.84 -24.80 2.17
C LEU A 167 -0.56 -24.53 3.66
N ALA A 168 0.52 -23.79 3.91
CA ALA A 168 0.77 -23.25 5.24
C ALA A 168 -0.32 -22.22 5.61
N GLU A 169 -0.60 -22.08 6.91
CA GLU A 169 -1.67 -21.19 7.38
C GLU A 169 -1.43 -19.71 7.03
N ASP A 170 -0.17 -19.33 6.77
CA ASP A 170 0.27 -18.00 6.35
C ASP A 170 0.42 -17.85 4.81
N GLU A 171 -0.03 -18.84 4.04
CA GLU A 171 0.00 -18.80 2.57
C GLU A 171 -1.41 -18.75 1.99
N VAL A 172 -1.59 -17.86 1.01
CA VAL A 172 -2.83 -17.72 0.23
C VAL A 172 -2.50 -17.60 -1.25
N SER A 173 -3.39 -18.07 -2.11
CA SER A 173 -3.31 -17.95 -3.57
C SER A 173 -4.28 -16.88 -4.05
N ILE A 174 -3.84 -16.00 -4.94
CA ILE A 174 -4.70 -15.03 -5.62
C ILE A 174 -5.46 -15.74 -6.73
N ILE A 175 -6.75 -15.45 -6.86
CA ILE A 175 -7.58 -15.94 -7.95
C ILE A 175 -7.83 -14.76 -8.90
N ASP A 176 -7.37 -14.92 -10.14
CA ASP A 176 -7.75 -14.01 -11.21
C ASP A 176 -9.25 -14.11 -11.49
N SER A 177 -9.95 -12.99 -11.29
CA SER A 177 -11.40 -12.91 -11.41
C SER A 177 -11.88 -13.02 -12.85
N VAL A 178 -11.08 -12.59 -13.83
CA VAL A 178 -11.44 -12.59 -15.27
C VAL A 178 -10.25 -13.02 -16.11
N THR A 179 -10.09 -14.32 -16.30
CA THR A 179 -8.95 -14.89 -17.05
C THR A 179 -8.89 -14.51 -18.54
N SER A 180 -9.92 -13.86 -19.09
CA SER A 180 -10.03 -13.51 -20.51
C SER A 180 -9.67 -12.06 -20.83
N ASP A 181 -9.50 -11.18 -19.85
CA ASP A 181 -9.26 -9.74 -20.09
C ASP A 181 -7.78 -9.37 -20.28
N GLN A 182 -6.89 -10.37 -20.20
CA GLN A 182 -5.42 -10.23 -20.27
C GLN A 182 -4.82 -9.41 -19.11
N ILE A 183 -5.55 -9.20 -18.03
CA ILE A 183 -5.09 -8.48 -16.85
C ILE A 183 -4.72 -9.49 -15.77
N ASP A 184 -3.44 -9.59 -15.47
CA ASP A 184 -2.96 -10.49 -14.42
C ASP A 184 -3.16 -9.87 -13.02
N GLU A 185 -4.29 -10.16 -12.37
CA GLU A 185 -4.61 -9.69 -11.01
C GLU A 185 -3.59 -10.17 -9.96
N ASN A 186 -2.82 -11.23 -10.26
CA ASN A 186 -1.76 -11.69 -9.36
C ASN A 186 -0.66 -10.64 -9.17
N THR A 187 -0.52 -9.70 -10.12
CA THR A 187 0.43 -8.58 -10.04
C THR A 187 -0.02 -7.46 -9.11
N PHE A 188 -1.26 -7.49 -8.61
CA PHE A 188 -1.79 -6.42 -7.76
C PHE A 188 -1.26 -6.50 -6.33
N ALA A 189 -0.90 -7.71 -5.86
CA ALA A 189 -0.34 -7.95 -4.54
C ALA A 189 1.11 -8.46 -4.63
N ASN A 190 2.06 -7.53 -4.80
CA ASN A 190 3.50 -7.83 -4.80
C ASN A 190 4.09 -7.76 -3.38
N ASP A 191 5.39 -8.07 -3.26
CA ASP A 191 6.15 -7.98 -2.02
C ASP A 191 5.96 -6.62 -1.32
N GLY A 192 5.57 -6.66 -0.05
CA GLY A 192 5.28 -5.48 0.75
C GLY A 192 3.89 -4.88 0.56
N ALA A 193 3.04 -5.44 -0.30
CA ALA A 193 1.64 -5.03 -0.42
C ALA A 193 0.89 -5.23 0.91
N THR A 194 -0.14 -4.40 1.11
CA THR A 194 -1.05 -4.51 2.26
C THR A 194 -2.39 -5.00 1.76
N LEU A 195 -2.89 -6.07 2.38
CA LEU A 195 -4.21 -6.64 2.13
C LEU A 195 -5.13 -6.29 3.29
N LEU A 196 -6.36 -5.92 3.00
CA LEU A 196 -7.42 -5.77 3.99
C LEU A 196 -8.48 -6.83 3.71
N ASP A 197 -8.74 -7.72 4.67
CA ASP A 197 -9.82 -8.68 4.58
C ASP A 197 -11.18 -7.97 4.57
N ASP A 198 -12.01 -8.28 3.57
CA ASP A 198 -13.32 -7.68 3.39
C ASP A 198 -14.32 -8.10 4.47
N GLN A 199 -14.16 -9.29 5.05
CA GLN A 199 -15.11 -9.78 6.06
C GLN A 199 -14.75 -9.26 7.46
N THR A 200 -13.50 -9.39 7.89
CA THR A 200 -13.12 -9.04 9.27
C THR A 200 -12.50 -7.66 9.41
N GLY A 201 -12.06 -7.04 8.30
CA GLY A 201 -11.27 -5.83 8.33
C GLY A 201 -9.85 -6.01 8.86
N GLN A 202 -9.36 -7.25 8.99
CA GLN A 202 -7.98 -7.51 9.38
C GLN A 202 -7.01 -7.10 8.28
N ILE A 203 -5.91 -6.48 8.67
CA ILE A 203 -4.86 -6.02 7.75
C ILE A 203 -3.72 -7.03 7.75
N TYR A 204 -3.33 -7.52 6.58
CA TYR A 204 -2.19 -8.40 6.38
C TYR A 204 -1.13 -7.73 5.52
N ARG A 205 0.13 -8.12 5.70
CA ARG A 205 1.22 -7.68 4.85
C ARG A 205 1.77 -8.86 4.06
N VAL A 206 1.90 -8.67 2.75
CA VAL A 206 2.59 -9.63 1.88
C VAL A 206 4.08 -9.54 2.16
N LEU A 207 4.68 -10.62 2.67
CA LEU A 207 6.13 -10.72 2.87
C LEU A 207 6.82 -11.09 1.58
N GLN A 208 6.24 -12.03 0.83
CA GLN A 208 6.86 -12.58 -0.37
C GLN A 208 5.80 -13.12 -1.32
N ARG A 209 5.97 -12.85 -2.60
CA ARG A 209 5.30 -13.54 -3.69
C ARG A 209 6.20 -14.66 -4.22
N TYR A 210 5.65 -15.85 -4.35
CA TYR A 210 6.38 -16.99 -4.90
C TYR A 210 6.57 -16.81 -6.42
N ARG A 211 7.67 -17.36 -6.96
CA ARG A 211 7.90 -17.35 -8.42
C ARG A 211 7.06 -18.42 -9.12
N GLU A 212 6.99 -19.59 -8.49
CA GLU A 212 6.24 -20.75 -8.97
C GLU A 212 5.62 -21.45 -7.75
N PRO A 213 4.28 -21.48 -7.63
CA PRO A 213 3.31 -20.79 -8.47
C PRO A 213 3.26 -19.25 -8.24
N PRO A 214 3.12 -18.42 -9.28
CA PRO A 214 3.13 -16.95 -9.18
C PRO A 214 1.89 -16.33 -8.50
N GLU A 215 0.80 -17.09 -8.37
CA GLU A 215 -0.42 -16.70 -7.66
C GLU A 215 -0.26 -16.78 -6.13
N ARG A 216 0.76 -17.51 -5.65
CA ARG A 216 0.94 -17.74 -4.22
C ARG A 216 1.70 -16.60 -3.57
N ILE A 217 1.16 -16.16 -2.44
CA ILE A 217 1.76 -15.14 -1.59
C ILE A 217 1.86 -15.63 -0.15
N LYS A 218 2.94 -15.21 0.51
CA LYS A 218 3.20 -15.42 1.92
C LYS A 218 2.86 -14.16 2.71
N LEU A 219 2.08 -14.34 3.76
CA LEU A 219 1.64 -13.28 4.66
C LEU A 219 2.61 -13.14 5.85
N ASP A 220 2.46 -12.03 6.57
CA ASP A 220 3.21 -11.75 7.79
C ASP A 220 2.77 -12.58 8.99
N ARG A 221 1.59 -13.18 8.91
CA ARG A 221 0.98 -14.02 9.96
C ARG A 221 -0.03 -15.01 9.35
N PRO A 222 -0.39 -16.07 10.08
CA PRO A 222 -1.47 -16.98 9.69
C PRO A 222 -2.76 -16.25 9.37
N TRP A 223 -3.49 -16.73 8.37
CA TRP A 223 -4.79 -16.21 8.00
C TRP A 223 -5.83 -16.54 9.07
N THR A 224 -6.38 -15.49 9.69
CA THR A 224 -7.48 -15.57 10.67
C THR A 224 -8.65 -14.68 10.27
N GLY A 225 -8.73 -14.36 8.97
CA GLY A 225 -9.74 -13.48 8.38
C GLY A 225 -11.02 -14.24 8.04
N GLY A 226 -11.73 -13.73 7.05
CA GLY A 226 -12.93 -14.37 6.51
C GLY A 226 -12.68 -15.76 5.93
N ASP A 227 -13.76 -16.45 5.61
CA ASP A 227 -13.67 -17.77 4.99
C ASP A 227 -13.06 -17.64 3.58
N ILE A 228 -11.91 -18.28 3.37
CA ILE A 228 -11.18 -18.31 2.10
C ILE A 228 -11.01 -19.74 1.58
N ALA A 229 -11.88 -20.67 2.00
CA ALA A 229 -11.79 -22.06 1.58
C ALA A 229 -11.82 -22.22 0.05
N ALA A 230 -11.13 -23.26 -0.44
CA ALA A 230 -10.79 -23.51 -1.84
C ALA A 230 -11.93 -23.37 -2.87
N SER A 231 -13.17 -23.66 -2.49
CA SER A 231 -14.33 -23.68 -3.40
C SER A 231 -15.02 -22.32 -3.58
N ALA A 232 -14.92 -21.43 -2.59
CA ALA A 232 -15.58 -20.12 -2.61
C ALA A 232 -14.58 -18.96 -2.66
N GLY A 233 -13.37 -19.14 -2.12
CA GLY A 233 -12.43 -18.03 -1.89
C GLY A 233 -13.04 -16.92 -1.02
N GLY A 234 -12.21 -15.97 -0.64
CA GLY A 234 -12.68 -14.74 0.01
C GLY A 234 -12.13 -13.52 -0.69
N TRP A 235 -12.62 -12.37 -0.26
CA TRP A 235 -12.29 -11.09 -0.88
C TRP A 235 -11.37 -10.28 0.01
N VAL A 236 -10.35 -9.70 -0.62
CA VAL A 236 -9.45 -8.76 0.04
C VAL A 236 -9.32 -7.50 -0.78
N TRP A 237 -9.07 -6.39 -0.09
CA TRP A 237 -8.77 -5.11 -0.71
C TRP A 237 -7.26 -4.89 -0.75
N VAL A 238 -6.77 -4.50 -1.92
CA VAL A 238 -5.37 -4.16 -2.15
C VAL A 238 -5.30 -2.86 -2.95
N VAL A 239 -4.25 -2.06 -2.77
CA VAL A 239 -3.99 -0.94 -3.67
C VAL A 239 -2.92 -1.40 -4.67
N PRO A 240 -3.27 -1.60 -5.96
CA PRO A 240 -2.33 -2.10 -6.95
C PRO A 240 -1.23 -1.08 -7.27
N PRO A 241 -0.07 -1.55 -7.78
CA PRO A 241 0.92 -0.66 -8.37
C PRO A 241 0.39 0.05 -9.63
N PRO A 242 1.10 1.08 -10.14
CA PRO A 242 0.77 1.67 -11.43
C PRO A 242 0.77 0.63 -12.55
N VAL A 243 -0.06 0.83 -13.58
CA VAL A 243 -0.19 -0.06 -14.75
C VAL A 243 1.15 -0.26 -15.47
N ALA A 244 1.97 0.78 -15.56
CA ALA A 244 3.31 0.73 -16.15
C ALA A 244 4.35 0.02 -15.26
N GLY A 245 3.95 -0.48 -14.09
CA GLY A 245 4.82 -1.03 -13.06
C GLY A 245 5.48 0.06 -12.20
N GLY A 246 6.23 -0.39 -11.19
CA GLY A 246 6.98 0.48 -10.29
C GLY A 246 6.63 0.27 -8.81
N ARG A 247 6.99 1.27 -7.99
CA ARG A 247 6.76 1.24 -6.54
C ARG A 247 5.26 1.27 -6.24
N SER A 248 4.82 0.47 -5.26
CA SER A 248 3.44 0.53 -4.76
C SER A 248 3.11 1.97 -4.30
N PRO A 249 1.97 2.53 -4.71
CA PRO A 249 1.57 3.88 -4.32
C PRO A 249 1.11 3.93 -2.86
N LEU A 250 0.75 2.80 -2.26
CA LEU A 250 0.24 2.75 -0.90
C LEU A 250 1.34 3.11 0.10
N VAL A 251 1.08 4.14 0.90
CA VAL A 251 1.98 4.56 1.97
C VAL A 251 1.58 3.89 3.28
N ALA A 252 0.30 3.97 3.65
CA ALA A 252 -0.22 3.44 4.91
C ALA A 252 -1.74 3.23 4.87
N VAL A 253 -2.21 2.36 5.76
CA VAL A 253 -3.63 2.09 6.01
C VAL A 253 -3.91 2.39 7.47
N TYR A 254 -4.98 3.15 7.75
CA TYR A 254 -5.41 3.53 9.09
C TYR A 254 -6.87 3.14 9.29
N GLN A 255 -7.20 2.62 10.46
CA GLN A 255 -8.56 2.20 10.79
C GLN A 255 -9.07 2.97 12.01
N LYS A 256 -10.33 3.40 11.94
CA LYS A 256 -11.00 4.06 13.06
C LYS A 256 -12.49 3.73 13.04
N VAL A 257 -13.05 3.47 14.21
CA VAL A 257 -14.50 3.38 14.36
C VAL A 257 -15.05 4.77 14.60
N LEU A 258 -16.00 5.16 13.77
CA LEU A 258 -16.71 6.43 13.82
C LEU A 258 -18.16 6.20 14.22
N ARG A 259 -18.75 7.19 14.89
CA ARG A 259 -20.18 7.22 15.21
C ARG A 259 -20.84 8.30 14.37
N PHE A 260 -21.94 7.94 13.71
CA PHE A 260 -22.76 8.84 12.89
C PHE A 260 -24.18 8.93 13.43
#